data_AF-A0A962YJR0-F1
#
_entry.id   AF-A0A962YJR0-F1
#
_cell.length_a   1.000
_cell.length_b   1.000
_cell.length_c   1.000
_cell.angle_alpha   90.00
_cell.angle_beta   90.00
_cell.angle_gamma   90.00
#
_symmetry.space_group_name_H-M   'P 1'
#
loop_
_entity.id
_entity.type
_entity.pdbx_description
1 polymer ?
#
loop_
_entity_poly.entity_id
_entity_poly.type
_entity_poly.pdbx_seq_one_letter_code
_entity_poly.pdbx_strand_id
1 'polypeptide(L)'
;EEMIRAQPMDAVVLIGGCDKTVPAQLMAAASAGVPAVQVVTGPMMTGSHRGERLGACTDCRRYWGMYRAGDVDEAEIETVSGRLCPTAGTCMVMGTASTMACMTEALGMMLPGGAAIPAVAADRLRHAEAAGGQAVVMAQTDLTPDKIMTPQAFSNAFRVLLAIGGSTNGLVHMTAVAARLGIQVDLQALDQMGRETPVLIDLKPSGQHYMEDLQNAGGLPVLLRELRPLLHLDCLTVTGKTLGENLEAMPEPWPQEVIKPLAKPLYPEGGIAVLRGNLAPGGAIIKQSAATERLLNHTARAVVFDSLADLAARIDDPELDVTADDILVLRNAGPKGAPGMPESGYIPIPKKLARQGVKDMLRLSDARMSGTAFGSIVLHVTPEAAIGGPLALVQDGDMIRLDVASRQLELLVDDAELARRQAAWTPPPAHAGSDRGYKKLYLEQVLQADEGADFAFMQPPPDGRVTP
;
A
#
# COMPACT_ATOMS: atom_id res chain seq x y z
N GLU A 1 -8.24 -18.40 -9.49
CA GLU A 1 -9.40 -18.31 -10.39
C GLU A 1 -9.72 -19.69 -10.96
N GLU A 2 -8.89 -20.23 -11.86
CA GLU A 2 -9.13 -21.52 -12.51
C GLU A 2 -9.41 -22.69 -11.54
N MET A 3 -8.67 -22.78 -10.42
CA MET A 3 -8.92 -23.82 -9.41
C MET A 3 -10.32 -23.76 -8.80
N ILE A 4 -10.90 -22.56 -8.69
CA ILE A 4 -12.26 -22.35 -8.16
C ILE A 4 -13.28 -22.76 -9.24
N ARG A 5 -13.09 -22.31 -10.49
CA ARG A 5 -14.02 -22.59 -11.60
C ARG A 5 -14.04 -24.06 -12.03
N ALA A 6 -12.89 -24.73 -12.01
CA ALA A 6 -12.73 -26.08 -12.56
C ALA A 6 -13.09 -27.22 -11.59
N GLN A 7 -13.30 -26.90 -10.31
CA GLN A 7 -13.64 -27.90 -9.28
C GLN A 7 -15.08 -27.67 -8.80
N PRO A 8 -15.79 -28.72 -8.35
CA PRO A 8 -17.18 -28.61 -7.88
C PRO A 8 -17.23 -27.99 -6.47
N MET A 9 -16.93 -26.70 -6.38
CA MET A 9 -16.93 -25.92 -5.14
C MET A 9 -18.13 -24.97 -5.15
N ASP A 10 -19.04 -25.12 -4.19
CA ASP A 10 -20.22 -24.22 -4.05
C ASP A 10 -19.89 -22.93 -3.28
N ALA A 11 -18.84 -22.96 -2.46
CA ALA A 11 -18.26 -21.79 -1.81
C ALA A 11 -16.77 -22.04 -1.49
N VAL A 12 -16.03 -20.95 -1.30
CA VAL A 12 -14.59 -21.01 -0.95
C VAL A 12 -14.26 -20.16 0.27
N VAL A 13 -13.44 -20.72 1.17
CA VAL A 13 -12.80 -19.98 2.26
C VAL A 13 -11.39 -19.63 1.81
N LEU A 14 -11.12 -18.34 1.63
CA LEU A 14 -9.84 -17.83 1.18
C LEU A 14 -8.96 -17.57 2.41
N ILE A 15 -7.98 -18.43 2.66
CA ILE A 15 -7.05 -18.27 3.79
C ILE A 15 -5.79 -17.56 3.29
N GLY A 16 -5.66 -16.29 3.62
CA GLY A 16 -4.56 -15.41 3.20
C GLY A 16 -3.89 -14.76 4.40
N GLY A 17 -2.82 -14.01 4.17
CA GLY A 17 -2.16 -13.26 5.24
C GLY A 17 -1.09 -12.33 4.70
N CYS A 18 0.02 -12.90 4.22
CA CYS A 18 1.14 -12.11 3.71
C CYS A 18 0.69 -11.19 2.57
N ASP A 19 1.29 -10.01 2.47
CA ASP A 19 0.91 -8.86 1.64
C ASP A 19 0.08 -9.14 0.38
N LYS A 20 0.60 -9.98 -0.52
CA LYS A 20 0.04 -10.18 -1.87
C LYS A 20 -0.99 -11.31 -1.95
N THR A 21 -1.12 -12.11 -0.90
CA THR A 21 -2.03 -13.28 -0.89
C THR A 21 -3.50 -12.87 -0.87
N VAL A 22 -3.88 -11.92 -0.01
CA VAL A 22 -5.25 -11.41 0.11
C VAL A 22 -5.75 -10.79 -1.20
N PRO A 23 -5.06 -9.82 -1.83
CA PRO A 23 -5.55 -9.26 -3.09
C PRO A 23 -5.60 -10.30 -4.21
N ALA A 24 -4.61 -11.20 -4.32
CA ALA A 24 -4.65 -12.25 -5.34
C ALA A 24 -5.85 -13.21 -5.16
N GLN A 25 -6.20 -13.53 -3.91
CA GLN A 25 -7.37 -14.34 -3.57
C GLN A 25 -8.68 -13.61 -3.88
N LEU A 26 -8.78 -12.32 -3.54
CA LEU A 26 -9.95 -11.50 -3.88
C LEU A 26 -10.12 -11.33 -5.39
N MET A 27 -9.03 -11.06 -6.13
CA MET A 27 -9.04 -11.02 -7.60
C MET A 27 -9.55 -12.35 -8.19
N ALA A 28 -9.07 -13.47 -7.66
CA ALA A 28 -9.50 -14.80 -8.08
C ALA A 28 -10.99 -15.08 -7.79
N ALA A 29 -11.49 -14.68 -6.61
CA ALA A 29 -12.88 -14.86 -6.22
C ALA A 29 -13.83 -13.96 -7.02
N ALA A 30 -13.46 -12.69 -7.20
CA ALA A 30 -14.16 -11.73 -8.05
C ALA A 30 -14.37 -12.28 -9.46
N SER A 31 -13.31 -12.84 -10.04
CA SER A 31 -13.35 -13.37 -11.40
C SER A 31 -14.13 -14.69 -11.47
N ALA A 32 -13.93 -15.60 -10.51
CA ALA A 32 -14.57 -16.92 -10.51
C ALA A 32 -16.09 -16.86 -10.30
N GLY A 33 -16.60 -15.86 -9.57
CA GLY A 33 -18.04 -15.68 -9.34
C GLY A 33 -18.67 -16.74 -8.43
N VAL A 34 -17.87 -17.45 -7.63
CA VAL A 34 -18.34 -18.42 -6.63
C VAL A 34 -18.39 -17.72 -5.26
N PRO A 35 -19.41 -17.99 -4.42
CA PRO A 35 -19.48 -17.45 -3.06
C PRO A 35 -18.16 -17.64 -2.29
N ALA A 36 -17.65 -16.55 -1.71
CA ALA A 36 -16.31 -16.54 -1.11
C ALA A 36 -16.25 -15.69 0.16
N VAL A 37 -15.55 -16.19 1.17
CA VAL A 37 -15.26 -15.47 2.41
C VAL A 37 -13.76 -15.46 2.68
N GLN A 38 -13.21 -14.28 2.98
CA GLN A 38 -11.81 -14.13 3.34
C GLN A 38 -11.59 -14.40 4.84
N VAL A 39 -10.57 -15.19 5.13
CA VAL A 39 -9.95 -15.30 6.45
C VAL A 39 -8.49 -14.87 6.31
N VAL A 40 -8.06 -13.96 7.19
CA VAL A 40 -6.65 -13.59 7.29
C VAL A 40 -5.98 -14.36 8.44
N THR A 41 -4.70 -14.68 8.30
CA THR A 41 -3.94 -15.35 9.36
C THR A 41 -3.77 -14.48 10.60
N GLY A 42 -3.63 -13.16 10.41
CA GLY A 42 -3.44 -12.19 11.48
C GLY A 42 -1.99 -11.72 11.65
N PRO A 43 -1.77 -10.62 12.39
CA PRO A 43 -0.44 -10.08 12.67
C PRO A 43 0.32 -10.91 13.72
N MET A 44 1.65 -10.77 13.70
CA MET A 44 2.50 -11.16 14.84
C MET A 44 2.17 -10.31 16.08
N MET A 45 2.55 -10.79 17.26
CA MET A 45 2.65 -9.97 18.47
C MET A 45 4.01 -9.28 18.53
N THR A 46 4.15 -8.21 19.31
CA THR A 46 5.45 -7.54 19.46
C THR A 46 6.39 -8.28 20.39
N GLY A 47 7.69 -8.08 20.16
CA GLY A 47 8.76 -8.54 21.03
C GLY A 47 9.29 -7.40 21.89
N SER A 48 10.44 -7.65 22.54
CA SER A 48 11.15 -6.61 23.29
C SER A 48 12.65 -6.67 23.06
N HIS A 49 13.28 -5.49 23.01
CA HIS A 49 14.71 -5.33 23.02
C HIS A 49 15.10 -4.21 23.99
N ARG A 50 15.85 -4.55 25.05
CA ARG A 50 16.29 -3.62 26.12
C ARG A 50 15.16 -2.80 26.75
N GLY A 51 13.97 -3.39 26.89
CA GLY A 51 12.80 -2.72 27.47
C GLY A 51 11.99 -1.88 26.48
N GLU A 52 12.44 -1.74 25.23
CA GLU A 52 11.66 -1.13 24.15
C GLU A 52 10.83 -2.21 23.41
N ARG A 53 9.59 -1.89 23.04
CA ARG A 53 8.78 -2.78 22.18
C ARG A 53 9.38 -2.81 20.78
N LEU A 54 9.61 -4.02 20.28
CA LEU A 54 10.23 -4.25 18.98
C LEU A 54 9.26 -5.00 18.07
N GLY A 55 9.01 -4.47 16.87
CA GLY A 55 8.29 -5.17 15.82
C GLY A 55 9.02 -5.20 14.49
N ALA A 56 8.81 -6.25 13.71
CA ALA A 56 9.30 -6.30 12.34
C ALA A 56 8.79 -5.11 11.50
N CYS A 57 9.49 -4.89 10.39
CA CYS A 57 9.14 -3.97 9.32
C CYS A 57 9.50 -2.49 9.64
N THR A 58 8.78 -1.77 10.51
CA THR A 58 9.11 -0.36 10.81
C THR A 58 10.38 -0.23 11.66
N ASP A 59 10.53 -1.02 12.74
CA ASP A 59 11.74 -0.93 13.56
C ASP A 59 12.97 -1.51 12.86
N CYS A 60 12.81 -2.51 11.98
CA CYS A 60 13.87 -2.97 11.10
C CYS A 60 14.53 -1.81 10.35
N ARG A 61 13.69 -0.92 9.78
CA ARG A 61 14.17 0.24 9.00
C ARG A 61 14.82 1.28 9.88
N ARG A 62 14.26 1.53 11.07
CA ARG A 62 14.84 2.45 12.05
C ARG A 62 16.23 1.98 12.49
N TYR A 63 16.36 0.73 12.93
CA TYR A 63 17.65 0.16 13.34
C TYR A 63 18.65 0.06 12.17
N TRP A 64 18.19 -0.27 10.97
CA TRP A 64 19.04 -0.23 9.78
C TRP A 64 19.53 1.19 9.46
N GLY A 65 18.68 2.20 9.60
CA GLY A 65 19.05 3.61 9.49
C GLY A 65 20.11 4.02 10.52
N MET A 66 19.93 3.63 11.79
CA MET A 66 20.88 3.86 12.87
C MET A 66 22.23 3.17 12.61
N TYR A 67 22.21 1.91 12.13
CA TYR A 67 23.41 1.19 11.73
C TYR A 67 24.16 1.90 10.59
N ARG A 68 23.43 2.37 9.57
CA ARG A 68 24.03 3.16 8.47
C ARG A 68 24.62 4.48 8.95
N ALA A 69 23.97 5.16 9.90
CA ALA A 69 24.46 6.37 10.53
C ALA A 69 25.68 6.12 11.45
N GLY A 70 25.91 4.87 11.88
CA GLY A 70 26.98 4.50 12.81
C GLY A 70 26.60 4.62 14.29
N ASP A 71 25.31 4.81 14.59
CA ASP A 71 24.78 4.87 15.95
C ASP A 71 24.64 3.48 16.61
N VAL A 72 24.59 2.44 15.78
CA VAL A 72 24.46 1.02 16.17
C VAL A 72 25.56 0.24 15.47
N ASP A 73 26.21 -0.67 16.20
CA ASP A 73 27.28 -1.52 15.66
C ASP A 73 26.73 -2.83 15.07
N GLU A 74 27.62 -3.64 14.49
CA GLU A 74 27.28 -4.91 13.85
C GLU A 74 26.72 -5.94 14.83
N ALA A 75 27.23 -5.98 16.06
CA ALA A 75 26.77 -6.93 17.07
C ALA A 75 25.34 -6.63 17.53
N GLU A 76 25.03 -5.35 17.69
CA GLU A 76 23.70 -4.90 18.10
C GLU A 76 22.67 -5.07 16.97
N ILE A 77 22.99 -4.71 15.73
CA ILE A 77 22.05 -4.91 14.60
C ILE A 77 21.74 -6.39 14.37
N GLU A 78 22.73 -7.28 14.55
CA GLU A 78 22.52 -8.74 14.47
C GLU A 78 21.60 -9.23 15.61
N THR A 79 21.83 -8.74 16.83
CA THR A 79 21.01 -9.07 17.99
C THR A 79 19.56 -8.62 17.81
N VAL A 80 19.35 -7.40 17.31
CA VAL A 80 18.02 -6.88 16.99
C VAL A 80 17.38 -7.70 15.88
N SER A 81 18.15 -8.04 14.82
CA SER A 81 17.65 -8.79 13.67
C SER A 81 17.07 -10.15 14.07
N GLY A 82 17.72 -10.85 15.01
CA GLY A 82 17.23 -12.11 15.56
C GLY A 82 15.96 -12.01 16.44
N ARG A 83 15.47 -10.81 16.76
CA ARG A 83 14.33 -10.58 17.68
C ARG A 83 13.10 -9.93 17.02
N LEU A 84 13.17 -9.57 15.74
CA LEU A 84 12.12 -8.82 15.06
C LEU A 84 10.80 -9.59 14.85
N CYS A 85 10.88 -10.92 14.74
CA CYS A 85 9.74 -11.80 14.42
C CYS A 85 9.51 -12.81 15.57
N PRO A 86 8.90 -12.38 16.69
CA PRO A 86 8.83 -13.20 17.90
C PRO A 86 7.74 -14.28 17.86
N THR A 87 6.72 -14.14 17.01
CA THR A 87 5.61 -15.10 16.88
C THR A 87 5.32 -15.39 15.41
N ALA A 88 4.46 -16.39 15.15
CA ALA A 88 3.87 -16.55 13.82
C ALA A 88 2.93 -15.37 13.50
N GLY A 89 2.75 -15.07 12.20
CA GLY A 89 1.84 -14.03 11.71
C GLY A 89 2.46 -13.15 10.64
N THR A 90 1.71 -12.12 10.24
CA THR A 90 2.12 -11.06 9.30
C THR A 90 2.80 -9.88 10.01
N CYS A 91 3.32 -8.88 9.28
CA CYS A 91 3.86 -7.64 9.90
C CYS A 91 2.84 -7.08 10.90
N MET A 92 3.28 -6.75 12.12
CA MET A 92 2.43 -6.29 13.23
C MET A 92 2.19 -4.78 13.27
N VAL A 93 2.49 -4.10 12.17
CA VAL A 93 2.34 -2.65 11.99
C VAL A 93 1.29 -2.41 10.90
N MET A 94 0.92 -1.17 10.63
CA MET A 94 0.02 -0.82 9.52
C MET A 94 0.72 -0.91 8.15
N GLY A 95 1.28 -2.10 7.86
CA GLY A 95 1.88 -2.49 6.58
C GLY A 95 0.83 -3.00 5.59
N THR A 96 1.28 -3.53 4.46
CA THR A 96 0.36 -3.98 3.39
C THR A 96 -0.54 -5.12 3.86
N ALA A 97 -0.04 -6.14 4.56
CA ALA A 97 -0.87 -7.22 5.09
C ALA A 97 -2.03 -6.72 5.96
N SER A 98 -1.75 -5.87 6.96
CA SER A 98 -2.77 -5.30 7.84
C SER A 98 -3.70 -4.33 7.13
N THR A 99 -3.16 -3.52 6.21
CA THR A 99 -3.96 -2.63 5.36
C THR A 99 -4.96 -3.43 4.54
N MET A 100 -4.51 -4.49 3.85
CA MET A 100 -5.38 -5.35 3.06
C MET A 100 -6.40 -6.08 3.91
N ALA A 101 -6.04 -6.54 5.12
CA ALA A 101 -6.99 -7.13 6.05
C ALA A 101 -8.11 -6.15 6.43
N CYS A 102 -7.75 -4.93 6.83
CA CYS A 102 -8.70 -3.87 7.18
C CYS A 102 -9.59 -3.48 5.99
N MET A 103 -9.00 -3.27 4.81
CA MET A 103 -9.75 -2.94 3.59
C MET A 103 -10.69 -4.08 3.18
N THR A 104 -10.31 -5.34 3.37
CA THR A 104 -11.15 -6.51 3.04
C THR A 104 -12.36 -6.63 3.96
N GLU A 105 -12.19 -6.37 5.26
CA GLU A 105 -13.31 -6.32 6.21
C GLU A 105 -14.24 -5.14 5.91
N ALA A 106 -13.70 -3.96 5.58
CA ALA A 106 -14.48 -2.79 5.17
C ALA A 106 -15.23 -2.97 3.85
N LEU A 107 -14.63 -3.70 2.90
CA LEU A 107 -15.25 -4.12 1.63
C LEU A 107 -16.40 -5.11 1.87
N GLY A 108 -16.48 -5.70 3.06
CA GLY A 108 -17.51 -6.67 3.42
C GLY A 108 -17.16 -8.12 3.04
N MET A 109 -15.93 -8.42 2.63
CA MET A 109 -15.48 -9.75 2.20
C MET A 109 -14.91 -10.62 3.34
N MET A 110 -14.98 -10.13 4.59
CA MET A 110 -14.52 -10.82 5.80
C MET A 110 -15.59 -10.67 6.90
N LEU A 111 -15.72 -11.67 7.78
CA LEU A 111 -16.56 -11.55 8.96
C LEU A 111 -16.07 -10.39 9.88
N PRO A 112 -16.99 -9.59 10.46
CA PRO A 112 -16.64 -8.46 11.32
C PRO A 112 -15.67 -8.82 12.46
N GLY A 113 -14.75 -7.91 12.77
CA GLY A 113 -13.75 -8.05 13.83
C GLY A 113 -12.56 -8.96 13.45
N GLY A 114 -12.43 -9.37 12.20
CA GLY A 114 -11.43 -10.34 11.75
C GLY A 114 -10.05 -9.76 11.43
N ALA A 115 -9.95 -8.47 11.09
CA ALA A 115 -8.74 -7.90 10.51
C ALA A 115 -7.57 -7.80 11.51
N ALA A 116 -7.85 -7.50 12.78
CA ALA A 116 -6.81 -7.16 13.76
C ALA A 116 -6.39 -8.33 14.68
N ILE A 117 -7.14 -9.44 14.71
CA ILE A 117 -6.89 -10.54 15.64
C ILE A 117 -5.48 -11.13 15.41
N PRO A 118 -4.58 -11.10 16.40
CA PRO A 118 -3.23 -11.70 16.29
C PRO A 118 -3.28 -13.17 15.89
N ALA A 119 -2.31 -13.61 15.10
CA ALA A 119 -2.29 -14.97 14.55
C ALA A 119 -2.25 -16.08 15.61
N VAL A 120 -1.63 -15.79 16.76
CA VAL A 120 -1.48 -16.72 17.89
C VAL A 120 -2.62 -16.64 18.92
N ALA A 121 -3.58 -15.73 18.73
CA ALA A 121 -4.71 -15.58 19.64
C ALA A 121 -5.77 -16.66 19.39
N ALA A 122 -6.39 -17.19 20.46
CA ALA A 122 -7.48 -18.17 20.34
C ALA A 122 -8.67 -17.64 19.53
N ASP A 123 -8.92 -16.32 19.56
CA ASP A 123 -9.94 -15.66 18.75
C ASP A 123 -9.74 -15.87 17.25
N ARG A 124 -8.50 -16.05 16.77
CA ARG A 124 -8.24 -16.30 15.35
C ARG A 124 -8.84 -17.63 14.90
N LEU A 125 -8.71 -18.66 15.73
CA LEU A 125 -9.29 -19.98 15.45
C LEU A 125 -10.82 -19.94 15.48
N ARG A 126 -11.41 -19.26 16.48
CA ARG A 126 -12.86 -19.05 16.56
C ARG A 126 -13.41 -18.29 15.34
N HIS A 127 -12.70 -17.25 14.90
CA HIS A 127 -13.07 -16.47 13.72
C HIS A 127 -13.00 -17.31 12.44
N ALA A 128 -11.96 -18.14 12.28
CA ALA A 128 -11.82 -19.04 11.15
C ALA A 128 -12.92 -20.12 11.11
N GLU A 129 -13.28 -20.70 12.26
CA GLU A 129 -14.40 -21.65 12.37
C GLU A 129 -15.73 -20.99 11.99
N ALA A 130 -16.00 -19.78 12.50
CA ALA A 130 -17.19 -19.01 12.15
C ALA A 130 -17.25 -18.69 10.65
N ALA A 131 -16.11 -18.36 10.02
CA ALA A 131 -16.04 -18.12 8.58
C ALA A 131 -16.34 -19.39 7.77
N GLY A 132 -15.90 -20.56 8.24
CA GLY A 132 -16.28 -21.85 7.64
C GLY A 132 -17.79 -22.09 7.68
N GLY A 133 -18.43 -21.81 8.83
CA GLY A 133 -19.89 -21.85 8.95
C GLY A 133 -20.59 -20.86 8.03
N GLN A 134 -20.08 -19.63 7.92
CA GLN A 134 -20.62 -18.61 7.04
C GLN A 134 -20.51 -19.00 5.56
N ALA A 135 -19.42 -19.64 5.13
CA ALA A 135 -19.26 -20.09 3.76
C ALA A 135 -20.36 -21.07 3.33
N VAL A 136 -20.82 -21.94 4.24
CA VAL A 136 -21.95 -22.84 3.99
C VAL A 136 -23.26 -22.07 3.78
N VAL A 137 -23.50 -21.04 4.60
CA VAL A 137 -24.67 -20.16 4.43
C VAL A 137 -24.62 -19.43 3.09
N MET A 138 -23.45 -18.91 2.71
CA MET A 138 -23.25 -18.21 1.44
C MET A 138 -23.46 -19.13 0.22
N ALA A 139 -23.04 -20.40 0.32
CA ALA A 139 -23.32 -21.40 -0.71
C ALA A 139 -24.84 -21.62 -0.91
N GLN A 140 -25.61 -21.59 0.18
CA GLN A 140 -27.07 -21.79 0.14
C GLN A 140 -27.83 -20.57 -0.37
N THR A 141 -27.31 -19.36 -0.15
CA THR A 141 -27.95 -18.10 -0.53
C THR A 141 -27.40 -17.50 -1.83
N ASP A 142 -26.46 -18.19 -2.49
CA ASP A 142 -25.78 -17.72 -3.69
C ASP A 142 -25.17 -16.32 -3.48
N LEU A 143 -24.59 -16.04 -2.30
CA LEU A 143 -24.02 -14.73 -2.01
C LEU A 143 -22.62 -14.60 -2.65
N THR A 144 -22.60 -14.16 -3.90
CA THR A 144 -21.40 -14.05 -4.74
C THR A 144 -20.63 -12.73 -4.53
N PRO A 145 -19.32 -12.70 -4.85
CA PRO A 145 -18.50 -11.51 -4.61
C PRO A 145 -18.95 -10.24 -5.35
N ASP A 146 -19.55 -10.35 -6.54
CA ASP A 146 -20.08 -9.21 -7.31
C ASP A 146 -21.29 -8.53 -6.63
N LYS A 147 -22.02 -9.26 -5.78
CA LYS A 147 -23.12 -8.72 -4.97
C LYS A 147 -22.62 -7.91 -3.76
N ILE A 148 -21.37 -8.15 -3.33
CA ILE A 148 -20.74 -7.51 -2.16
C ILE A 148 -19.81 -6.37 -2.61
N MET A 149 -18.91 -6.65 -3.55
CA MET A 149 -17.84 -5.75 -4.00
C MET A 149 -18.37 -4.74 -5.04
N THR A 150 -19.27 -3.88 -4.59
CA THR A 150 -19.84 -2.77 -5.38
C THR A 150 -18.92 -1.55 -5.36
N PRO A 151 -19.12 -0.56 -6.26
CA PRO A 151 -18.38 0.71 -6.21
C PRO A 151 -18.43 1.39 -4.83
N GLN A 152 -19.57 1.33 -4.15
CA GLN A 152 -19.76 1.87 -2.80
C GLN A 152 -18.97 1.07 -1.75
N ALA A 153 -18.87 -0.25 -1.89
CA ALA A 153 -18.06 -1.07 -1.00
C ALA A 153 -16.55 -0.79 -1.19
N PHE A 154 -16.10 -0.57 -2.44
CA PHE A 154 -14.74 -0.10 -2.70
C PHE A 154 -14.48 1.30 -2.13
N SER A 155 -15.44 2.22 -2.23
CA SER A 155 -15.36 3.54 -1.57
C SER A 155 -15.16 3.40 -0.05
N ASN A 156 -15.91 2.51 0.61
CA ASN A 156 -15.69 2.21 2.04
C ASN A 156 -14.27 1.68 2.32
N ALA A 157 -13.77 0.76 1.47
CA ALA A 157 -12.42 0.23 1.60
C ALA A 157 -11.35 1.33 1.43
N PHE A 158 -11.55 2.28 0.51
CA PHE A 158 -10.66 3.43 0.31
C PHE A 158 -10.74 4.46 1.45
N ARG A 159 -11.93 4.75 1.99
CA ARG A 159 -12.09 5.55 3.23
C ARG A 159 -11.27 4.91 4.36
N VAL A 160 -11.32 3.58 4.50
CA VAL A 160 -10.52 2.87 5.50
C VAL A 160 -9.02 2.95 5.21
N LEU A 161 -8.57 2.78 3.97
CA LEU A 161 -7.16 2.96 3.59
C LEU A 161 -6.62 4.33 4.03
N LEU A 162 -7.39 5.38 3.79
CA LEU A 162 -7.05 6.75 4.15
C LEU A 162 -7.03 6.94 5.68
N ALA A 163 -8.07 6.47 6.37
CA ALA A 163 -8.25 6.66 7.81
C ALA A 163 -7.27 5.87 8.68
N ILE A 164 -6.79 4.71 8.19
CA ILE A 164 -5.78 3.93 8.92
C ILE A 164 -4.35 4.41 8.63
N GLY A 165 -4.16 5.38 7.73
CA GLY A 165 -2.83 5.72 7.23
C GLY A 165 -2.15 4.51 6.60
N GLY A 166 -2.88 3.78 5.76
CA GLY A 166 -2.49 2.46 5.28
C GLY A 166 -1.29 2.45 4.33
N SER A 167 -0.99 1.25 3.84
CA SER A 167 0.03 1.00 2.82
C SER A 167 -0.41 1.57 1.48
N THR A 168 0.50 2.27 0.80
CA THR A 168 0.27 2.76 -0.57
C THR A 168 -0.03 1.62 -1.56
N ASN A 169 0.47 0.42 -1.29
CA ASN A 169 0.14 -0.78 -2.07
C ASN A 169 -1.35 -1.15 -2.03
N GLY A 170 -2.08 -0.74 -0.98
CA GLY A 170 -3.52 -1.00 -0.85
C GLY A 170 -4.33 -0.40 -2.00
N LEU A 171 -3.87 0.74 -2.55
CA LEU A 171 -4.47 1.37 -3.73
C LEU A 171 -4.31 0.49 -4.97
N VAL A 172 -3.08 0.10 -5.30
CA VAL A 172 -2.79 -0.77 -6.46
C VAL A 172 -3.57 -2.08 -6.34
N HIS A 173 -3.60 -2.66 -5.15
CA HIS A 173 -4.28 -3.92 -4.88
C HIS A 173 -5.80 -3.82 -5.04
N MET A 174 -6.47 -2.85 -4.44
CA MET A 174 -7.93 -2.72 -4.60
C MET A 174 -8.33 -2.24 -5.99
N THR A 175 -7.47 -1.50 -6.68
CA THR A 175 -7.67 -1.19 -8.11
C THR A 175 -7.69 -2.47 -8.94
N ALA A 176 -6.74 -3.39 -8.73
CA ALA A 176 -6.74 -4.68 -9.42
C ALA A 176 -7.97 -5.54 -9.06
N VAL A 177 -8.39 -5.56 -7.78
CA VAL A 177 -9.59 -6.31 -7.36
C VAL A 177 -10.86 -5.73 -7.99
N ALA A 178 -11.02 -4.41 -8.04
CA ALA A 178 -12.14 -3.74 -8.69
C ALA A 178 -12.18 -4.02 -10.20
N ALA A 179 -11.01 -3.97 -10.85
CA ALA A 179 -10.90 -4.21 -12.29
C ALA A 179 -11.33 -5.63 -12.69
N ARG A 180 -11.18 -6.65 -11.81
CA ARG A 180 -11.70 -8.00 -12.06
C ARG A 180 -13.23 -8.07 -12.19
N LEU A 181 -13.95 -7.08 -11.68
CA LEU A 181 -15.39 -6.94 -11.84
C LEU A 181 -15.78 -5.93 -12.93
N GLY A 182 -14.82 -5.40 -13.70
CA GLY A 182 -15.06 -4.34 -14.68
C GLY A 182 -15.27 -2.96 -14.07
N ILE A 183 -15.02 -2.79 -12.76
CA ILE A 183 -15.17 -1.52 -12.04
C ILE A 183 -13.87 -0.73 -12.15
N GLN A 184 -13.94 0.53 -12.58
CA GLN A 184 -12.78 1.42 -12.65
C GLN A 184 -12.63 2.23 -11.36
N VAL A 185 -11.39 2.47 -10.94
CA VAL A 185 -11.07 3.34 -9.80
C VAL A 185 -10.75 4.75 -10.30
N ASP A 186 -11.45 5.74 -9.78
CA ASP A 186 -11.15 7.15 -10.05
C ASP A 186 -10.15 7.70 -9.01
N LEU A 187 -8.92 7.91 -9.44
CA LEU A 187 -7.86 8.47 -8.61
C LEU A 187 -8.11 9.93 -8.20
N GLN A 188 -8.87 10.71 -8.98
CA GLN A 188 -9.25 12.07 -8.62
C GLN A 188 -10.29 12.06 -7.50
N ALA A 189 -11.30 11.20 -7.61
CA ALA A 189 -12.29 11.00 -6.55
C ALA A 189 -11.62 10.49 -5.26
N LEU A 190 -10.64 9.58 -5.37
CA LEU A 190 -9.84 9.13 -4.24
C LEU A 190 -9.06 10.26 -3.56
N ASP A 191 -8.46 11.20 -4.31
CA ASP A 191 -7.77 12.35 -3.72
C ASP A 191 -8.74 13.27 -2.97
N GLN A 192 -9.91 13.52 -3.56
CA GLN A 192 -10.96 14.31 -2.91
C GLN A 192 -11.43 13.64 -1.61
N MET A 193 -11.63 12.32 -1.65
CA MET A 193 -11.91 11.51 -0.47
C MET A 193 -10.82 11.64 0.60
N GLY A 194 -9.55 11.67 0.17
CA GLY A 194 -8.38 11.92 1.01
C GLY A 194 -8.45 13.25 1.76
N ARG A 195 -9.03 14.30 1.19
CA ARG A 195 -9.17 15.61 1.87
C ARG A 195 -10.22 15.60 2.98
N GLU A 196 -11.16 14.65 2.93
CA GLU A 196 -12.31 14.57 3.84
C GLU A 196 -12.15 13.49 4.91
N THR A 197 -11.21 12.57 4.75
CA THR A 197 -11.02 11.43 5.66
C THR A 197 -9.74 11.57 6.45
N PRO A 198 -9.80 12.00 7.72
CA PRO A 198 -8.61 12.12 8.55
C PRO A 198 -8.02 10.75 8.92
N VAL A 199 -6.72 10.70 9.23
CA VAL A 199 -6.09 9.52 9.85
C VAL A 199 -6.50 9.44 11.32
N LEU A 200 -7.08 8.32 11.71
CA LEU A 200 -7.58 8.06 13.06
C LEU A 200 -6.78 7.01 13.82
N ILE A 201 -5.95 6.22 13.15
CA ILE A 201 -5.27 5.09 13.79
C ILE A 201 -3.84 5.43 14.21
N ASP A 202 -3.55 5.31 15.51
CA ASP A 202 -2.23 5.52 16.11
C ASP A 202 -1.35 4.27 16.04
N LEU A 203 -1.06 3.81 14.82
CA LEU A 203 -0.19 2.65 14.57
C LEU A 203 1.03 3.03 13.75
N LYS A 204 2.16 2.38 14.04
CA LYS A 204 3.35 2.48 13.17
C LYS A 204 2.99 2.12 11.73
N PRO A 205 3.53 2.83 10.72
CA PRO A 205 4.60 3.82 10.83
C PRO A 205 4.15 5.26 11.15
N SER A 206 2.85 5.56 11.15
CA SER A 206 2.35 6.93 11.38
C SER A 206 2.19 7.28 12.87
N GLY A 207 1.99 6.28 13.72
CA GLY A 207 1.82 6.39 15.17
C GLY A 207 2.82 5.53 15.94
N GLN A 208 2.47 5.20 17.18
CA GLN A 208 3.38 4.54 18.12
C GLN A 208 3.04 3.08 18.43
N HIS A 209 1.78 2.67 18.24
CA HIS A 209 1.30 1.34 18.63
C HIS A 209 1.39 0.31 17.48
N TYR A 210 0.97 -0.92 17.76
CA TYR A 210 0.99 -2.08 16.86
C TYR A 210 -0.40 -2.73 16.73
N MET A 211 -0.57 -3.64 15.78
CA MET A 211 -1.88 -4.25 15.48
C MET A 211 -2.53 -4.97 16.67
N GLU A 212 -1.75 -5.52 17.61
CA GLU A 212 -2.30 -6.09 18.84
C GLU A 212 -2.97 -5.05 19.73
N ASP A 213 -2.47 -3.80 19.72
CA ASP A 213 -3.11 -2.69 20.43
C ASP A 213 -4.42 -2.29 19.74
N LEU A 214 -4.48 -2.32 18.40
CA LEU A 214 -5.72 -2.09 17.65
C LEU A 214 -6.77 -3.16 17.97
N GLN A 215 -6.39 -4.44 18.06
CA GLN A 215 -7.28 -5.50 18.50
C GLN A 215 -7.81 -5.21 19.92
N ASN A 216 -6.93 -4.85 20.85
CA ASN A 216 -7.29 -4.52 22.22
C ASN A 216 -8.13 -3.23 22.36
N ALA A 217 -8.12 -2.38 21.35
CA ALA A 217 -8.97 -1.19 21.23
C ALA A 217 -10.36 -1.47 20.61
N GLY A 218 -10.65 -2.74 20.29
CA GLY A 218 -11.92 -3.16 19.68
C GLY A 218 -11.85 -3.39 18.16
N GLY A 219 -10.66 -3.29 17.56
CA GLY A 219 -10.41 -3.64 16.17
C GLY A 219 -10.99 -2.66 15.16
N LEU A 220 -11.12 -3.11 13.92
CA LEU A 220 -11.70 -2.31 12.83
C LEU A 220 -13.16 -1.87 13.08
N PRO A 221 -14.04 -2.66 13.73
CA PRO A 221 -15.42 -2.22 13.98
C PRO A 221 -15.54 -0.88 14.71
N VAL A 222 -14.64 -0.59 15.65
CA VAL A 222 -14.62 0.71 16.36
C VAL A 222 -14.25 1.85 15.41
N LEU A 223 -13.26 1.65 14.53
CA LEU A 223 -12.92 2.63 13.49
C LEU A 223 -14.10 2.87 12.55
N LEU A 224 -14.78 1.81 12.11
CA LEU A 224 -15.91 1.93 11.18
C LEU A 224 -17.08 2.70 11.80
N ARG A 225 -17.29 2.59 13.11
CA ARG A 225 -18.27 3.41 13.85
C ARG A 225 -17.91 4.89 13.87
N GLU A 226 -16.64 5.22 14.12
CA GLU A 226 -16.16 6.60 14.02
C GLU A 226 -16.34 7.15 12.60
N LEU A 227 -16.01 6.34 11.57
CA LEU A 227 -16.15 6.72 10.17
C LEU A 227 -17.58 6.67 9.62
N ARG A 228 -18.58 6.28 10.43
CA ARG A 228 -19.98 6.12 10.00
C ARG A 228 -20.52 7.27 9.12
N PRO A 229 -20.26 8.56 9.40
CA PRO A 229 -20.75 9.66 8.56
C PRO A 229 -20.20 9.67 7.12
N LEU A 230 -19.09 8.97 6.87
CA LEU A 230 -18.36 8.93 5.60
C LEU A 230 -18.53 7.60 4.86
N LEU A 231 -19.23 6.63 5.44
CA LEU A 231 -19.36 5.27 4.91
C LEU A 231 -20.75 5.02 4.31
N HIS A 232 -20.79 4.19 3.27
CA HIS A 232 -22.00 3.60 2.72
C HIS A 232 -22.42 2.41 3.60
N LEU A 233 -23.35 2.65 4.52
CA LEU A 233 -23.77 1.64 5.51
C LEU A 233 -24.67 0.54 4.95
N ASP A 234 -25.35 0.79 3.84
CA ASP A 234 -26.27 -0.16 3.20
C ASP A 234 -25.55 -1.21 2.34
N CYS A 235 -24.21 -1.14 2.25
CA CYS A 235 -23.41 -2.14 1.54
C CYS A 235 -23.57 -3.52 2.18
N LEU A 236 -23.90 -4.52 1.38
CA LEU A 236 -23.99 -5.92 1.79
C LEU A 236 -22.60 -6.46 2.18
N THR A 237 -22.53 -7.38 3.13
CA THR A 237 -21.29 -8.09 3.51
C THR A 237 -21.49 -9.61 3.41
N VAL A 238 -20.41 -10.37 3.59
CA VAL A 238 -20.42 -11.85 3.64
C VAL A 238 -21.38 -12.43 4.67
N THR A 239 -21.82 -11.64 5.67
CA THR A 239 -22.82 -12.09 6.66
C THR A 239 -24.24 -12.17 6.09
N GLY A 240 -24.47 -11.62 4.89
CA GLY A 240 -25.80 -11.44 4.32
C GLY A 240 -26.57 -10.23 4.89
N LYS A 241 -25.92 -9.45 5.76
CA LYS A 241 -26.44 -8.19 6.32
C LYS A 241 -25.67 -7.00 5.78
N THR A 242 -26.25 -5.82 5.92
CA THR A 242 -25.58 -4.56 5.60
C THR A 242 -24.43 -4.27 6.57
N LEU A 243 -23.47 -3.43 6.16
CA LEU A 243 -22.39 -2.96 7.01
C LEU A 243 -22.95 -2.30 8.28
N GLY A 244 -23.98 -1.46 8.13
CA GLY A 244 -24.66 -0.80 9.25
C GLY A 244 -25.22 -1.80 10.27
N GLU A 245 -25.98 -2.80 9.82
CA GLU A 245 -26.53 -3.84 10.72
C GLU A 245 -25.43 -4.64 11.44
N ASN A 246 -24.33 -4.93 10.76
CA ASN A 246 -23.20 -5.61 11.38
C ASN A 246 -22.55 -4.74 12.45
N LEU A 247 -22.41 -3.43 12.22
CA LEU A 247 -21.85 -2.50 13.22
C LEU A 247 -22.77 -2.34 14.43
N GLU A 248 -24.08 -2.30 14.25
CA GLU A 248 -25.03 -2.23 15.38
C GLU A 248 -25.04 -3.53 16.22
N ALA A 249 -24.72 -4.67 15.60
CA ALA A 249 -24.65 -5.96 16.30
C ALA A 249 -23.36 -6.17 17.11
N MET A 250 -22.33 -5.35 16.89
CA MET A 250 -21.06 -5.45 17.63
C MET A 250 -21.17 -4.89 19.06
N PRO A 251 -20.35 -5.35 20.02
CA PRO A 251 -20.32 -4.76 21.36
C PRO A 251 -19.99 -3.26 21.32
N GLU A 252 -20.58 -2.47 22.21
CA GLU A 252 -20.27 -1.03 22.35
C GLU A 252 -18.77 -0.79 22.56
N PRO A 253 -18.19 0.28 21.98
CA PRO A 253 -16.78 0.61 22.21
C PRO A 253 -16.55 1.02 23.66
N TRP A 254 -15.33 0.85 24.14
CA TRP A 254 -14.89 1.33 25.45
C TRP A 254 -13.82 2.42 25.29
N PRO A 255 -13.54 3.21 26.34
CA PRO A 255 -12.46 4.18 26.32
C PRO A 255 -11.12 3.52 26.00
N GLN A 256 -10.44 4.03 24.96
CA GLN A 256 -9.15 3.58 24.49
C GLN A 256 -8.45 4.71 23.72
N GLU A 257 -7.14 4.62 23.50
CA GLU A 257 -6.32 5.71 22.95
C GLU A 257 -5.74 5.43 21.54
N VAL A 258 -5.90 4.22 21.01
CA VAL A 258 -5.33 3.78 19.72
C VAL A 258 -6.14 4.29 18.52
N ILE A 259 -7.47 4.28 18.62
CA ILE A 259 -8.40 4.79 17.60
C ILE A 259 -8.85 6.18 18.04
N LYS A 260 -8.37 7.21 17.36
CA LYS A 260 -8.69 8.60 17.65
C LYS A 260 -10.10 8.94 17.15
N PRO A 261 -10.84 9.81 17.86
CA PRO A 261 -12.15 10.26 17.39
C PRO A 261 -12.02 11.21 16.21
N LEU A 262 -13.06 11.28 15.35
CA LEU A 262 -13.09 12.20 14.20
C LEU A 262 -12.81 13.67 14.56
N ALA A 263 -13.24 14.10 15.75
CA ALA A 263 -13.05 15.48 16.23
C ALA A 263 -11.60 15.78 16.66
N LYS A 264 -10.78 14.76 16.91
CA LYS A 264 -9.38 14.90 17.33
C LYS A 264 -8.51 13.84 16.62
N PRO A 265 -8.38 13.93 15.30
CA PRO A 265 -7.68 12.92 14.52
C PRO A 265 -6.16 12.95 14.78
N LEU A 266 -5.47 11.88 14.37
CA LEU A 266 -4.00 11.84 14.36
C LEU A 266 -3.42 12.75 13.29
N TYR A 267 -4.05 12.77 12.11
CA TYR A 267 -3.72 13.66 11.00
C TYR A 267 -5.03 14.15 10.35
N PRO A 268 -5.18 15.45 10.04
CA PRO A 268 -6.47 16.04 9.66
C PRO A 268 -6.96 15.66 8.25
N GLU A 269 -6.05 15.21 7.37
CA GLU A 269 -6.38 14.68 6.05
C GLU A 269 -6.09 13.16 6.00
N GLY A 270 -6.33 12.54 4.86
CA GLY A 270 -6.06 11.14 4.60
C GLY A 270 -4.57 10.86 4.53
N GLY A 271 -4.20 9.62 4.83
CA GLY A 271 -2.79 9.23 4.86
C GLY A 271 -2.06 9.33 3.50
N ILE A 272 -2.80 9.35 2.39
CA ILE A 272 -2.27 9.33 1.03
C ILE A 272 -2.82 10.53 0.25
N ALA A 273 -1.97 11.19 -0.53
CA ALA A 273 -2.33 12.19 -1.52
C ALA A 273 -1.98 11.70 -2.93
N VAL A 274 -2.83 11.98 -3.91
CA VAL A 274 -2.58 11.67 -5.32
C VAL A 274 -2.01 12.91 -6.00
N LEU A 275 -0.82 12.79 -6.56
CA LEU A 275 -0.10 13.86 -7.23
C LEU A 275 -0.29 13.77 -8.76
N ARG A 276 -0.31 14.93 -9.40
CA ARG A 276 -0.40 15.11 -10.85
C ARG A 276 0.63 16.15 -11.30
N GLY A 277 0.94 16.15 -12.58
CA GLY A 277 1.81 17.14 -13.20
C GLY A 277 2.57 16.54 -14.38
N ASN A 278 3.44 17.33 -15.01
CA ASN A 278 4.16 16.88 -16.20
C ASN A 278 5.08 15.68 -15.93
N LEU A 279 5.55 15.49 -14.69
CA LEU A 279 6.40 14.36 -14.31
C LEU A 279 5.61 13.06 -14.08
N ALA A 280 4.32 13.16 -13.78
CA ALA A 280 3.44 12.03 -13.47
C ALA A 280 2.04 12.21 -14.07
N PRO A 281 1.88 12.15 -15.40
CA PRO A 281 0.61 12.44 -16.07
C PRO A 281 -0.47 11.40 -15.78
N GLY A 282 -0.12 10.12 -15.57
CA GLY A 282 -1.04 9.08 -15.07
C GLY A 282 -1.23 9.13 -13.54
N GLY A 283 -0.32 9.82 -12.85
CA GLY A 283 -0.34 10.03 -11.41
C GLY A 283 0.89 9.51 -10.70
N ALA A 284 1.03 9.98 -9.47
CA ALA A 284 1.90 9.43 -8.46
C ALA A 284 1.22 9.56 -7.10
N ILE A 285 1.75 8.91 -6.07
CA ILE A 285 1.21 9.04 -4.72
C ILE A 285 2.30 9.31 -3.70
N ILE A 286 1.92 9.99 -2.62
CA ILE A 286 2.76 10.22 -1.44
C ILE A 286 1.97 9.89 -0.17
N LYS A 287 2.61 9.23 0.79
CA LYS A 287 2.03 9.01 2.12
C LYS A 287 2.26 10.24 2.99
N GLN A 288 1.39 11.24 2.88
CA GLN A 288 1.55 12.55 3.54
C GLN A 288 1.54 12.48 5.08
N SER A 289 0.84 11.51 5.68
CA SER A 289 0.81 11.35 7.14
C SER A 289 2.12 10.83 7.75
N ALA A 290 3.06 10.35 6.92
CA ALA A 290 4.37 9.86 7.36
C ALA A 290 5.54 10.69 6.79
N ALA A 291 5.24 11.80 6.12
CA ALA A 291 6.22 12.67 5.49
C ALA A 291 6.67 13.81 6.43
N THR A 292 7.85 14.36 6.15
CA THR A 292 8.37 15.54 6.88
C THR A 292 7.70 16.79 6.33
N GLU A 293 7.10 17.61 7.19
CA GLU A 293 6.31 18.79 6.79
C GLU A 293 7.04 19.73 5.82
N ARG A 294 8.32 20.05 6.07
CA ARG A 294 9.11 20.93 5.18
C ARG A 294 9.30 20.37 3.77
N LEU A 295 9.22 19.05 3.60
CA LEU A 295 9.43 18.37 2.31
C LEU A 295 8.11 18.19 1.52
N LEU A 296 6.96 18.55 2.10
CA LEU A 296 5.67 18.54 1.41
C LEU A 296 5.51 19.69 0.41
N ASN A 297 6.33 20.73 0.54
CA ASN A 297 6.50 21.78 -0.47
C ASN A 297 8.01 22.00 -0.68
N HIS A 298 8.56 21.38 -1.71
CA HIS A 298 10.01 21.30 -1.90
C HIS A 298 10.37 21.40 -3.38
N THR A 299 11.32 22.28 -3.69
CA THR A 299 11.88 22.41 -5.04
C THR A 299 13.38 22.28 -4.96
N ALA A 300 13.93 21.25 -5.59
CA ALA A 300 15.36 20.97 -5.52
C ALA A 300 15.84 20.18 -6.74
N ARG A 301 17.16 20.04 -6.82
CA ARG A 301 17.85 19.33 -7.88
C ARG A 301 17.65 17.82 -7.77
N ALA A 302 17.50 17.16 -8.91
CA ALA A 302 17.45 15.71 -9.02
C ALA A 302 18.86 15.08 -8.99
N VAL A 303 18.99 13.98 -8.23
CA VAL A 303 20.09 13.02 -8.28
C VAL A 303 19.51 11.67 -8.72
N VAL A 304 19.84 11.26 -9.93
CA VAL A 304 19.20 10.15 -10.66
C VAL A 304 19.99 8.86 -10.47
N PHE A 305 19.24 7.77 -10.33
CA PHE A 305 19.71 6.40 -10.36
C PHE A 305 18.92 5.62 -11.41
N ASP A 306 19.63 4.98 -12.33
CA ASP A 306 19.05 4.38 -13.53
C ASP A 306 18.43 3.00 -13.31
N SER A 307 18.86 2.32 -12.25
CA SER A 307 18.41 0.98 -11.89
C SER A 307 18.76 0.67 -10.44
N LEU A 308 18.26 -0.47 -9.93
CA LEU A 308 18.66 -0.97 -8.62
C LEU A 308 20.17 -1.28 -8.52
N ALA A 309 20.79 -1.72 -9.62
CA ALA A 309 22.22 -1.98 -9.67
C ALA A 309 23.03 -0.67 -9.58
N ASP A 310 22.59 0.36 -10.30
CA ASP A 310 23.18 1.69 -10.28
C ASP A 310 23.04 2.35 -8.90
N LEU A 311 21.84 2.26 -8.30
CA LEU A 311 21.59 2.71 -6.94
C LEU A 311 22.54 2.04 -5.94
N ALA A 312 22.66 0.72 -5.98
CA ALA A 312 23.52 -0.03 -5.08
C ALA A 312 25.01 0.32 -5.24
N ALA A 313 25.45 0.66 -6.46
CA ALA A 313 26.83 1.04 -6.75
C ALA A 313 27.18 2.47 -6.30
N ARG A 314 26.24 3.42 -6.43
CA ARG A 314 26.51 4.85 -6.24
C ARG A 314 26.05 5.44 -4.91
N ILE A 315 24.99 4.94 -4.29
CA ILE A 315 24.32 5.66 -3.18
C ILE A 315 25.24 5.93 -1.97
N ASP A 316 26.23 5.07 -1.77
CA ASP A 316 27.19 5.15 -0.66
C ASP A 316 28.61 5.55 -1.10
N ASP A 317 28.79 5.94 -2.37
CA ASP A 317 30.04 6.50 -2.86
C ASP A 317 30.31 7.85 -2.14
N PRO A 318 31.46 8.02 -1.46
CA PRO A 318 31.84 9.29 -0.85
C PRO A 318 31.79 10.48 -1.83
N GLU A 319 32.11 10.24 -3.11
CA GLU A 319 32.21 11.24 -4.16
C GLU A 319 30.86 11.52 -4.86
N LEU A 320 29.78 10.81 -4.50
CA LEU A 320 28.45 11.08 -5.05
C LEU A 320 28.07 12.54 -4.78
N ASP A 321 27.88 13.35 -5.82
CA ASP A 321 27.43 14.74 -5.64
C ASP A 321 25.96 14.77 -5.17
N VAL A 322 25.76 14.86 -3.86
CA VAL A 322 24.46 14.89 -3.20
C VAL A 322 24.50 15.65 -1.89
N THR A 323 23.48 16.47 -1.66
CA THR A 323 23.22 17.25 -0.46
C THR A 323 21.91 16.81 0.19
N ALA A 324 21.64 17.26 1.42
CA ALA A 324 20.43 16.90 2.16
C ALA A 324 19.12 17.44 1.55
N ASP A 325 19.22 18.46 0.68
CA ASP A 325 18.08 19.08 0.04
C ASP A 325 17.80 18.52 -1.36
N ASP A 326 18.75 17.78 -1.96
CA ASP A 326 18.54 17.15 -3.27
C ASP A 326 17.42 16.09 -3.24
N ILE A 327 16.84 15.83 -4.41
CA ILE A 327 15.79 14.82 -4.61
C ILE A 327 16.41 13.58 -5.21
N LEU A 328 16.32 12.45 -4.50
CA LEU A 328 16.78 11.17 -5.03
C LEU A 328 15.73 10.59 -5.98
N VAL A 329 16.10 10.32 -7.22
CA VAL A 329 15.20 9.80 -8.26
C VAL A 329 15.66 8.41 -8.68
N LEU A 330 14.82 7.40 -8.48
CA LEU A 330 15.04 6.05 -9.00
C LEU A 330 14.09 5.78 -10.16
N ARG A 331 14.64 5.50 -11.34
CA ARG A 331 13.87 5.11 -12.53
C ARG A 331 14.09 3.65 -12.89
N ASN A 332 13.24 3.13 -13.78
CA ASN A 332 13.23 1.72 -14.20
C ASN A 332 13.02 0.75 -13.04
N ALA A 333 12.22 1.15 -12.05
CA ALA A 333 11.80 0.33 -10.93
C ALA A 333 10.29 0.06 -10.93
N GLY A 334 9.62 0.38 -12.05
CA GLY A 334 8.20 0.11 -12.29
C GLY A 334 7.87 -1.36 -12.64
N PRO A 335 6.60 -1.62 -13.03
CA PRO A 335 6.14 -2.95 -13.45
C PRO A 335 7.03 -3.59 -14.50
N LYS A 336 7.40 -2.90 -15.59
CA LYS A 336 8.26 -3.47 -16.66
C LYS A 336 9.73 -3.16 -16.47
N GLY A 337 10.08 -2.09 -15.77
CA GLY A 337 11.45 -1.65 -15.55
C GLY A 337 12.30 -2.62 -14.74
N ALA A 338 11.86 -2.97 -13.53
CA ALA A 338 12.63 -3.86 -12.64
C ALA A 338 12.42 -5.37 -12.90
N PRO A 339 11.48 -5.73 -13.77
CA PRO A 339 10.11 -6.19 -13.55
C PRO A 339 9.55 -6.35 -12.13
N GLY A 340 8.22 -6.36 -12.01
CA GLY A 340 7.52 -6.73 -10.78
C GLY A 340 7.25 -5.56 -9.83
N MET A 341 7.71 -4.35 -10.18
CA MET A 341 7.56 -3.14 -9.39
C MET A 341 8.00 -3.34 -7.93
N PRO A 342 9.29 -3.57 -7.64
CA PRO A 342 9.78 -3.90 -6.30
C PRO A 342 9.53 -2.78 -5.29
N GLU A 343 9.62 -3.11 -4.01
CA GLU A 343 9.45 -2.16 -2.89
C GLU A 343 10.72 -1.33 -2.63
N SER A 344 11.34 -0.85 -3.71
CA SER A 344 12.63 -0.16 -3.72
C SER A 344 12.51 1.36 -3.79
N GLY A 345 11.30 1.92 -3.74
CA GLY A 345 11.06 3.36 -3.65
C GLY A 345 11.50 3.96 -2.31
N TYR A 346 11.70 3.13 -1.28
CA TYR A 346 12.39 3.52 -0.06
C TYR A 346 13.91 3.58 -0.29
N ILE A 347 14.34 4.53 -1.12
CA ILE A 347 15.76 4.77 -1.41
C ILE A 347 16.46 5.13 -0.07
N PRO A 348 17.55 4.44 0.30
CA PRO A 348 18.23 4.72 1.55
C PRO A 348 18.88 6.11 1.51
N ILE A 349 18.92 6.79 2.65
CA ILE A 349 19.70 8.02 2.79
C ILE A 349 21.20 7.67 2.57
N PRO A 350 21.93 8.43 1.74
CA PRO A 350 23.37 8.24 1.54
C PRO A 350 24.11 8.16 2.88
N LYS A 351 25.00 7.17 3.04
CA LYS A 351 25.66 6.93 4.34
C LYS A 351 26.38 8.17 4.89
N LYS A 352 26.97 8.98 4.02
CA LYS A 352 27.64 10.23 4.40
C LYS A 352 26.67 11.27 4.99
N LEU A 353 25.44 11.36 4.46
CA LEU A 353 24.41 12.27 4.96
C LEU A 353 23.75 11.71 6.23
N ALA A 354 23.53 10.39 6.29
CA ALA A 354 23.01 9.73 7.50
C ALA A 354 23.94 9.98 8.71
N ARG A 355 25.27 9.88 8.52
CA ARG A 355 26.28 10.22 9.54
C ARG A 355 26.31 11.69 9.95
N GLN A 356 25.80 12.58 9.11
CA GLN A 356 25.61 14.01 9.43
C GLN A 356 24.27 14.28 10.12
N GLY A 357 23.48 13.24 10.39
CA GLY A 357 22.19 13.34 11.07
C GLY A 357 20.98 13.55 10.15
N VAL A 358 21.15 13.44 8.82
CA VAL A 358 20.03 13.50 7.87
C VAL A 358 19.17 12.25 8.02
N LYS A 359 17.89 12.45 8.38
CA LYS A 359 16.92 11.35 8.60
C LYS A 359 15.87 11.23 7.50
N ASP A 360 15.66 12.28 6.72
CA ASP A 360 14.67 12.30 5.64
C ASP A 360 15.12 13.19 4.49
N MET A 361 14.78 12.76 3.26
CA MET A 361 15.00 13.44 1.99
C MET A 361 13.79 13.18 1.10
N LEU A 362 13.51 14.06 0.14
CA LEU A 362 12.50 13.75 -0.87
C LEU A 362 13.05 12.69 -1.83
N ARG A 363 12.31 11.59 -1.99
CA ARG A 363 12.64 10.48 -2.89
C ARG A 363 11.50 10.23 -3.86
N LEU A 364 11.81 9.90 -5.09
CA LEU A 364 10.83 9.75 -6.16
C LEU A 364 11.15 8.51 -7.00
N SER A 365 10.14 7.71 -7.31
CA SER A 365 10.32 6.55 -8.20
C SER A 365 9.03 6.06 -8.85
N ASP A 366 9.17 5.32 -9.94
CA ASP A 366 8.14 4.45 -10.51
C ASP A 366 7.96 3.14 -9.72
N ALA A 367 8.64 2.98 -8.58
CA ALA A 367 8.59 1.80 -7.73
C ALA A 367 7.44 1.83 -6.70
N ARG A 368 7.38 0.77 -5.88
CA ARG A 368 6.55 0.74 -4.66
C ARG A 368 7.41 0.95 -3.42
N MET A 369 6.76 1.04 -2.26
CA MET A 369 7.42 0.87 -0.97
C MET A 369 6.60 -0.09 -0.10
N SER A 370 7.24 -0.67 0.91
CA SER A 370 6.50 -1.36 1.98
C SER A 370 5.62 -0.35 2.71
N GLY A 371 4.37 -0.72 3.04
CA GLY A 371 3.48 0.13 3.84
C GLY A 371 4.02 0.54 5.21
N THR A 372 5.09 -0.13 5.66
CA THR A 372 5.77 0.07 6.95
C THR A 372 6.87 1.13 6.90
N ALA A 373 7.11 1.73 5.75
CA ALA A 373 8.09 2.80 5.55
C ALA A 373 7.55 4.16 6.05
N PHE A 374 8.47 5.05 6.38
CA PHE A 374 8.23 6.45 6.76
C PHE A 374 9.04 7.38 5.86
N GLY A 375 8.75 8.68 5.91
CA GLY A 375 9.50 9.70 5.19
C GLY A 375 8.80 10.21 3.93
N SER A 376 9.38 11.26 3.36
CA SER A 376 8.85 11.98 2.20
C SER A 376 9.18 11.26 0.90
N ILE A 377 8.26 10.42 0.41
CA ILE A 377 8.50 9.52 -0.74
C ILE A 377 7.33 9.54 -1.71
N VAL A 378 7.62 9.89 -2.96
CA VAL A 378 6.72 9.83 -4.11
C VAL A 378 6.90 8.49 -4.82
N LEU A 379 5.80 7.80 -5.07
CA LEU A 379 5.77 6.43 -5.59
C LEU A 379 4.81 6.33 -6.77
N HIS A 380 4.92 5.20 -7.48
CA HIS A 380 3.98 4.82 -8.54
C HIS A 380 3.88 5.88 -9.62
N VAL A 381 4.99 6.60 -9.87
CA VAL A 381 5.06 7.59 -10.94
C VAL A 381 4.72 6.90 -12.26
N THR A 382 3.63 7.37 -12.86
CA THR A 382 3.01 6.74 -14.02
C THR A 382 2.86 7.76 -15.16
N PRO A 383 3.18 7.39 -16.41
CA PRO A 383 3.76 6.12 -16.85
C PRO A 383 5.17 5.86 -16.31
N GLU A 384 5.53 4.59 -16.11
CA GLU A 384 6.88 4.23 -15.64
C GLU A 384 7.97 4.62 -16.65
N ALA A 385 9.22 4.71 -16.19
CA ALA A 385 10.32 5.14 -17.05
C ALA A 385 10.65 4.13 -18.17
N ALA A 386 10.46 2.84 -17.92
CA ALA A 386 10.82 1.79 -18.86
C ALA A 386 9.99 1.77 -20.15
N ILE A 387 8.82 2.43 -20.14
CA ILE A 387 7.96 2.59 -21.32
C ILE A 387 7.97 4.03 -21.88
N GLY A 388 8.92 4.85 -21.44
CA GLY A 388 9.13 6.20 -21.94
C GLY A 388 8.24 7.25 -21.28
N GLY A 389 7.77 7.01 -20.06
CA GLY A 389 7.11 8.03 -19.26
C GLY A 389 8.07 9.20 -18.89
N PRO A 390 7.54 10.36 -18.46
CA PRO A 390 8.36 11.56 -18.21
C PRO A 390 9.50 11.36 -17.21
N LEU A 391 9.35 10.44 -16.25
CA LEU A 391 10.42 10.04 -15.33
C LEU A 391 11.69 9.55 -16.04
N ALA A 392 11.55 8.95 -17.23
CA ALA A 392 12.68 8.50 -18.05
C ALA A 392 13.53 9.65 -18.60
N LEU A 393 13.01 10.88 -18.60
CA LEU A 393 13.66 12.06 -19.17
C LEU A 393 14.44 12.88 -18.14
N VAL A 394 14.26 12.59 -16.85
CA VAL A 394 14.95 13.29 -15.76
C VAL A 394 16.46 13.03 -15.86
N GLN A 395 17.25 14.09 -15.68
CA GLN A 395 18.70 14.09 -15.67
C GLN A 395 19.23 14.68 -14.35
N ASP A 396 20.43 14.28 -13.96
CA ASP A 396 21.14 14.90 -12.84
C ASP A 396 21.20 16.43 -13.05
N GLY A 397 20.85 17.21 -12.03
CA GLY A 397 20.83 18.67 -12.16
C GLY A 397 19.46 19.30 -12.41
N ASP A 398 18.49 18.55 -12.96
CA ASP A 398 17.16 19.09 -13.24
C ASP A 398 16.46 19.50 -11.94
N MET A 399 15.69 20.59 -11.97
CA MET A 399 14.88 21.00 -10.83
C MET A 399 13.53 20.30 -10.85
N ILE A 400 13.14 19.68 -9.73
CA ILE A 400 11.81 19.09 -9.54
C ILE A 400 11.09 19.84 -8.43
N ARG A 401 9.82 20.18 -8.66
CA ARG A 401 8.93 20.80 -7.69
C ARG A 401 7.87 19.80 -7.23
N LEU A 402 7.80 19.60 -5.92
CA LEU A 402 6.70 18.93 -5.25
C LEU A 402 5.91 19.96 -4.44
N ASP A 403 4.61 20.04 -4.65
CA ASP A 403 3.68 20.77 -3.79
C ASP A 403 2.47 19.87 -3.50
N VAL A 404 2.47 19.26 -2.32
CA VAL A 404 1.42 18.31 -1.93
C VAL A 404 0.09 19.03 -1.72
N ALA A 405 0.06 20.27 -1.21
CA ALA A 405 -1.19 20.99 -0.95
C ALA A 405 -2.00 21.20 -2.25
N SER A 406 -1.30 21.60 -3.32
CA SER A 406 -1.86 21.78 -4.67
C SER A 406 -1.85 20.50 -5.53
N ARG A 407 -1.35 19.38 -5.00
CA ARG A 407 -1.22 18.07 -5.68
C ARG A 407 -0.34 18.11 -6.93
N GLN A 408 0.67 18.98 -6.94
CA GLN A 408 1.57 19.18 -8.08
C GLN A 408 2.89 18.42 -7.91
N LEU A 409 3.30 17.74 -8.98
CA LEU A 409 4.61 17.13 -9.14
C LEU A 409 5.15 17.45 -10.52
N GLU A 410 6.17 18.31 -10.58
CA GLU A 410 6.62 18.91 -11.82
C GLU A 410 8.13 18.81 -12.02
N LEU A 411 8.51 18.52 -13.25
CA LEU A 411 9.87 18.65 -13.76
C LEU A 411 10.01 20.04 -14.39
N LEU A 412 10.83 20.90 -13.80
CA LEU A 412 11.03 22.29 -14.22
C LEU A 412 12.05 22.37 -15.35
N VAL A 413 11.69 21.81 -16.50
CA VAL A 413 12.47 21.79 -17.74
C VAL A 413 11.54 22.26 -18.86
N ASP A 414 12.05 23.11 -19.76
CA ASP A 414 11.27 23.63 -20.88
C ASP A 414 10.70 22.50 -21.75
N ASP A 415 9.45 22.67 -22.21
CA ASP A 415 8.76 21.66 -23.04
C ASP A 415 9.54 21.29 -24.31
N ALA A 416 10.27 22.25 -24.90
CA ALA A 416 11.10 22.03 -26.07
C ALA A 416 12.28 21.08 -25.77
N GLU A 417 12.88 21.19 -24.58
CA GLU A 417 13.95 20.31 -24.14
C GLU A 417 13.41 18.93 -23.77
N LEU A 418 12.25 18.84 -23.11
CA LEU A 418 11.59 17.57 -22.84
C LEU A 418 11.22 16.83 -24.13
N ALA A 419 10.69 17.55 -25.13
CA ALA A 419 10.40 16.97 -26.45
C ALA A 419 11.67 16.46 -27.14
N ARG A 420 12.79 17.20 -27.04
CA ARG A 420 14.09 16.76 -27.56
C ARG A 420 14.59 15.49 -26.85
N ARG A 421 14.50 15.44 -25.52
CA ARG A 421 14.88 14.26 -24.71
C ARG A 421 14.00 13.06 -25.05
N GLN A 422 12.69 13.25 -25.19
CA GLN A 422 11.74 12.20 -25.57
C GLN A 422 12.06 11.65 -26.96
N ALA A 423 12.37 12.50 -27.94
CA ALA A 423 12.72 12.07 -29.29
C ALA A 423 14.05 11.29 -29.35
N ALA A 424 14.97 11.56 -28.40
CA ALA A 424 16.24 10.86 -28.27
C ALA A 424 16.15 9.62 -27.35
N TRP A 425 15.03 9.40 -26.67
CA TRP A 425 14.88 8.31 -25.71
C TRP A 425 14.82 6.96 -26.42
N THR A 426 15.56 6.00 -25.86
CA THR A 426 15.51 4.61 -26.28
C THR A 426 15.09 3.72 -25.11
N PRO A 427 14.22 2.72 -25.32
CA PRO A 427 13.81 1.82 -24.26
C PRO A 427 15.01 1.08 -23.65
N PRO A 428 14.97 0.76 -22.35
CA PRO A 428 15.99 -0.08 -21.73
C PRO A 428 16.13 -1.43 -22.45
N PRO A 429 17.32 -2.07 -22.38
CA PRO A 429 17.51 -3.41 -22.94
C PRO A 429 16.47 -4.40 -22.40
N ALA A 430 16.04 -5.33 -23.25
CA ALA A 430 15.15 -6.40 -22.83
C ALA A 430 15.79 -7.22 -21.68
N HIS A 431 14.97 -7.60 -20.72
CA HIS A 431 15.45 -8.36 -19.57
C HIS A 431 15.97 -9.74 -19.98
N ALA A 432 17.08 -10.18 -19.41
CA ALA A 432 17.59 -11.53 -19.64
C ALA A 432 16.51 -12.60 -19.33
N GLY A 433 16.33 -13.55 -20.23
CA GLY A 433 15.33 -14.61 -20.14
C GLY A 433 13.88 -14.15 -20.31
N SER A 434 13.63 -13.01 -20.96
CA SER A 434 12.28 -12.53 -21.29
C SER A 434 11.74 -12.98 -22.65
N ASP A 435 12.46 -13.88 -23.33
CA ASP A 435 12.10 -14.45 -24.63
C ASP A 435 11.02 -15.56 -24.55
N ARG A 436 10.79 -16.13 -23.36
CA ARG A 436 9.75 -17.14 -23.08
C ARG A 436 9.32 -17.19 -21.60
N GLY A 437 8.29 -17.98 -21.30
CA GLY A 437 7.84 -18.26 -19.93
C GLY A 437 7.07 -17.11 -19.27
N TYR A 438 6.88 -17.20 -17.93
CA TYR A 438 6.10 -16.22 -17.17
C TYR A 438 6.67 -14.79 -17.28
N LYS A 439 7.99 -14.63 -17.37
CA LYS A 439 8.61 -13.31 -17.49
C LYS A 439 8.20 -12.60 -18.79
N LYS A 440 8.14 -13.33 -19.91
CA LYS A 440 7.62 -12.81 -21.19
C LYS A 440 6.16 -12.39 -21.04
N LEU A 441 5.33 -13.32 -20.55
CA LEU A 441 3.90 -13.08 -20.32
C LEU A 441 3.68 -11.81 -19.48
N TYR A 442 4.42 -11.70 -18.37
CA TYR A 442 4.33 -10.57 -17.47
C TYR A 442 4.69 -9.26 -18.18
N LEU A 443 5.83 -9.18 -18.87
CA LEU A 443 6.27 -7.94 -19.54
C LEU A 443 5.35 -7.52 -20.70
N GLU A 444 4.73 -8.48 -21.39
CA GLU A 444 3.78 -8.22 -22.47
C GLU A 444 2.42 -7.76 -21.93
N GLN A 445 1.97 -8.31 -20.80
CA GLN A 445 0.58 -8.19 -20.36
C GLN A 445 0.37 -7.32 -19.12
N VAL A 446 1.42 -6.99 -18.36
CA VAL A 446 1.25 -6.18 -17.14
C VAL A 446 0.86 -4.75 -17.48
N LEU A 447 -0.16 -4.26 -16.79
CA LEU A 447 -0.64 -2.89 -16.82
C LEU A 447 0.19 -1.98 -15.89
N GLN A 448 -0.10 -0.68 -15.90
CA GLN A 448 0.59 0.29 -15.06
C GLN A 448 0.00 0.34 -13.64
N ALA A 449 0.64 1.09 -12.74
CA ALA A 449 0.29 1.09 -11.32
C ALA A 449 -1.08 1.75 -11.03
N ASP A 450 -1.45 2.76 -11.81
CA ASP A 450 -2.77 3.40 -11.84
C ASP A 450 -3.89 2.45 -12.30
N GLU A 451 -3.54 1.39 -13.02
CA GLU A 451 -4.45 0.32 -13.46
C GLU A 451 -4.32 -0.95 -12.60
N GLY A 452 -3.69 -0.85 -11.43
CA GLY A 452 -3.56 -1.94 -10.45
C GLY A 452 -2.45 -2.96 -10.76
N ALA A 453 -1.64 -2.74 -11.80
CA ALA A 453 -0.55 -3.63 -12.22
C ALA A 453 -0.97 -5.11 -12.40
N ASP A 454 -2.22 -5.32 -12.85
CA ASP A 454 -2.74 -6.64 -13.22
C ASP A 454 -2.33 -7.01 -14.65
N PHE A 455 -2.75 -8.20 -15.11
CA PHE A 455 -2.63 -8.57 -16.51
C PHE A 455 -3.83 -8.11 -17.33
N ALA A 456 -3.56 -7.46 -18.46
CA ALA A 456 -4.57 -6.97 -19.38
C ALA A 456 -5.57 -8.06 -19.82
N PHE A 457 -5.08 -9.27 -20.12
CA PHE A 457 -5.93 -10.39 -20.55
C PHE A 457 -6.77 -11.03 -19.42
N MET A 458 -6.54 -10.64 -18.16
CA MET A 458 -7.27 -11.14 -16.99
C MET A 458 -8.41 -10.19 -16.56
N GLN A 459 -8.50 -9.01 -17.16
CA GLN A 459 -9.55 -8.04 -16.87
C GLN A 459 -10.71 -8.18 -17.88
N PRO A 460 -11.97 -8.22 -17.43
CA PRO A 460 -13.09 -7.99 -18.34
C PRO A 460 -13.06 -6.54 -18.87
N PRO A 461 -13.75 -6.24 -19.98
CA PRO A 461 -13.95 -4.85 -20.40
C PRO A 461 -14.60 -4.03 -19.27
N PRO A 462 -14.24 -2.73 -19.11
CA PRO A 462 -14.93 -1.85 -18.19
C PRO A 462 -16.43 -1.82 -18.47
N ASP A 463 -17.25 -1.93 -17.43
CA ASP A 463 -18.71 -2.00 -17.56
C ASP A 463 -19.42 -0.65 -17.32
N GLY A 464 -18.63 0.42 -17.17
CA GLY A 464 -19.09 1.79 -16.92
C GLY A 464 -19.29 2.12 -15.45
N ARG A 465 -19.16 1.15 -14.52
CA ARG A 465 -19.12 1.43 -13.09
C ARG A 465 -17.76 2.00 -12.71
N VAL A 466 -17.79 3.12 -11.98
CA VAL A 466 -16.61 3.79 -11.44
C VAL A 466 -16.80 3.95 -9.94
N THR A 467 -15.72 3.85 -9.17
CA THR A 467 -15.78 4.14 -7.74
C THR A 467 -16.19 5.60 -7.50
N PRO A 468 -17.05 5.86 -6.48
CA PRO A 468 -17.46 7.22 -6.09
C PRO A 468 -16.32 8.19 -5.82
#